data_AF-A0A3B8QZF0-F1
#
_entry.id   AF-A0A3B8QZF0-F1
#
_cell.length_a   1.000
_cell.length_b   1.000
_cell.length_c   1.000
_cell.angle_alpha   90.00
_cell.angle_beta   90.00
_cell.angle_gamma   90.00
#
_symmetry.space_group_name_H-M   'P 1'
#
loop_
_entity.id
_entity.type
_entity.pdbx_description
1 polymer ?
#
loop_
_entity_poly.entity_id
_entity_poly.type
_entity_poly.pdbx_seq_one_letter_code
_entity_poly.pdbx_strand_id
1 'polypeptide(L)'
;MAFRKENTIKSGFSKITIGLASPEEILEMSSGEVLKPETINYRTYKPERDGLFCERIFGPVKDYECHCGKYKRIRYKGITCDRCGVDVTEKKVRRERMGHINLVVPVAHIWYFRSLPNKIGYLLGLPSKKLDAVIYYEKYIVIQPGAAENVQRMDLLTEEEYFEVVDKLPKENQLLPDDDPNKFIAKMGAEAIYDLLKDLDLDSLSYQLRDQADKDGSQQRKTEALKRLQVVESFRASRERNKPEWMILKAVPVIPPELRPLVPLDGGRFATSDLNDLYRRVIIRNNRLKRLIEIKAPEVILRNEKRMLQEAVDSLLDNSRKSSAVKSDANRPLKSLSDSLKGKQGRFRQNLLGKRVDYSARSVIVVGPELKMHECGLPKNMAAELYKPFVIRKLLERGIVKTVKSAKKIVDRKEPVVWDILEYVMKGHPVLLNRAPTLHRLGIQAFQPKMIEGKAIQLHP
;
A
#
# COMPACT_ATOMS: atom_id res chain seq x y z
N MET A 1 -23.08 -11.26 15.21
CA MET A 1 -22.67 -11.55 13.82
C MET A 1 -22.58 -10.22 13.09
N ALA A 2 -21.38 -9.68 12.87
CA ALA A 2 -21.23 -8.44 12.12
C ALA A 2 -21.56 -8.72 10.65
N PHE A 3 -22.58 -8.05 10.13
CA PHE A 3 -22.89 -8.06 8.70
C PHE A 3 -21.65 -7.56 7.94
N ARG A 4 -20.88 -8.47 7.34
CA ARG A 4 -19.86 -8.10 6.36
C ARG A 4 -20.62 -7.49 5.19
N LYS A 5 -20.65 -6.15 5.07
CA LYS A 5 -21.10 -5.49 3.85
C LYS A 5 -20.23 -6.03 2.73
N GLU A 6 -20.81 -6.79 1.82
CA GLU A 6 -20.14 -7.18 0.60
C GLU A 6 -19.91 -5.88 -0.20
N ASN A 7 -18.69 -5.35 -0.11
CA ASN A 7 -18.22 -4.29 -1.00
C ASN A 7 -18.01 -4.91 -2.39
N THR A 8 -19.10 -5.34 -3.04
CA THR A 8 -19.10 -5.61 -4.46
C THR A 8 -18.85 -4.28 -5.16
N ILE A 9 -17.60 -4.09 -5.61
CA ILE A 9 -17.21 -2.95 -6.44
C ILE A 9 -18.13 -3.00 -7.67
N LYS A 10 -19.11 -2.08 -7.74
CA LYS A 10 -19.99 -1.97 -8.91
C LYS A 10 -19.12 -1.76 -10.15
N SER A 11 -19.28 -2.62 -11.15
CA SER A 11 -18.53 -2.52 -12.39
C SER A 11 -18.99 -1.30 -13.17
N GLY A 12 -18.18 -0.24 -13.16
CA GLY A 12 -18.43 1.03 -13.85
C GLY A 12 -18.42 2.21 -12.88
N PHE A 13 -17.26 2.82 -12.67
CA PHE A 13 -17.14 4.11 -11.99
C PHE A 13 -16.69 5.18 -13.00
N SER A 14 -17.24 6.40 -12.88
CA SER A 14 -16.87 7.55 -13.72
C SER A 14 -15.89 8.49 -13.04
N LYS A 15 -15.78 8.41 -11.70
CA LYS A 15 -14.91 9.27 -10.89
C LYS A 15 -14.18 8.45 -9.84
N ILE A 16 -12.92 8.80 -9.57
CA ILE A 16 -12.13 8.28 -8.47
C ILE A 16 -11.85 9.46 -7.53
N THR A 17 -12.17 9.29 -6.25
CA THR A 17 -11.88 10.27 -5.19
C THR A 17 -10.89 9.69 -4.21
N ILE A 18 -10.05 10.55 -3.63
CA ILE A 18 -9.12 10.19 -2.56
C ILE A 18 -9.44 11.02 -1.31
N GLY A 19 -9.40 10.40 -0.15
CA GLY A 19 -9.64 11.03 1.15
C GLY A 19 -8.83 10.34 2.24
N LEU A 20 -8.83 10.92 3.44
CA LEU A 20 -8.26 10.30 4.62
C LEU A 20 -9.14 9.14 5.07
N ALA A 21 -8.51 8.03 5.46
CA ALA A 21 -9.21 6.90 6.04
C ALA A 21 -9.36 7.12 7.54
N SER A 22 -10.59 7.09 8.05
CA SER A 22 -10.82 7.14 9.49
C SER A 22 -10.38 5.82 10.15
N PRO A 23 -10.07 5.82 11.47
CA PRO A 23 -9.80 4.58 12.19
C PRO A 23 -10.94 3.57 12.09
N GLU A 24 -12.19 4.06 12.09
CA GLU A 24 -13.39 3.24 11.94
C GLU A 24 -13.47 2.62 10.54
N GLU A 25 -13.23 3.38 9.48
CA GLU A 25 -13.18 2.87 8.10
C GLU A 25 -12.10 1.78 7.95
N ILE A 26 -10.93 1.95 8.57
CA ILE A 26 -9.86 0.94 8.55
C ILE A 26 -10.31 -0.37 9.21
N LEU A 27 -11.04 -0.28 10.32
CA LEU A 27 -11.60 -1.46 11.01
C LEU A 27 -12.72 -2.12 10.19
N GLU A 28 -13.59 -1.33 9.55
CA GLU A 28 -14.66 -1.83 8.68
C GLU A 28 -14.12 -2.56 7.44
N MET A 29 -13.03 -2.05 6.83
CA MET A 29 -12.35 -2.71 5.71
C MET A 29 -11.61 -3.99 6.13
N SER A 30 -11.39 -4.18 7.43
CA SER A 30 -10.60 -5.28 7.93
C SER A 30 -11.40 -6.57 8.06
N SER A 31 -10.80 -7.68 7.63
CA SER A 31 -11.36 -9.02 7.82
C SER A 31 -10.92 -9.68 9.14
N GLY A 32 -10.03 -9.04 9.90
CA GLY A 32 -9.56 -9.51 11.21
C GLY A 32 -8.24 -8.86 11.67
N GLU A 33 -7.98 -8.96 12.96
CA GLU A 33 -6.77 -8.42 13.60
C GLU A 33 -5.59 -9.41 13.53
N VAL A 34 -4.40 -8.92 13.19
CA VAL A 34 -3.16 -9.70 13.20
C VAL A 34 -2.42 -9.46 14.51
N LEU A 35 -2.33 -10.51 15.33
CA LEU A 35 -1.72 -10.44 16.66
C LEU A 35 -0.28 -10.94 16.67
N LYS A 36 0.05 -11.95 15.88
CA LYS A 36 1.36 -12.61 15.89
C LYS A 36 2.21 -12.17 14.69
N PRO A 37 3.54 -11.99 14.88
CA PRO A 37 4.46 -11.68 13.78
C PRO A 37 4.81 -12.92 12.93
N GLU A 38 4.31 -14.10 13.31
CA GLU A 38 4.60 -15.36 12.63
C GLU A 38 3.96 -15.39 11.23
N THR A 39 4.62 -16.07 10.28
CA THR A 39 4.17 -16.16 8.89
C THR A 39 3.63 -17.55 8.58
N ILE A 40 4.52 -18.53 8.46
CA ILE A 40 4.22 -19.93 8.21
C ILE A 40 4.96 -20.81 9.20
N ASN A 41 4.40 -21.99 9.46
CA ASN A 41 5.05 -23.00 10.26
C ASN A 41 6.22 -23.62 9.49
N TYR A 42 7.39 -23.74 10.12
CA TYR A 42 8.61 -24.24 9.48
C TYR A 42 8.56 -25.73 9.09
N ARG A 43 7.74 -26.55 9.76
CA ARG A 43 7.62 -27.99 9.46
C ARG A 43 6.53 -28.28 8.45
N THR A 44 5.36 -27.67 8.63
CA THR A 44 4.16 -28.00 7.84
C THR A 44 3.96 -27.08 6.65
N TYR A 45 4.69 -25.96 6.59
CA TYR A 45 4.52 -24.87 5.61
C TYR A 45 3.11 -24.29 5.57
N LYS A 46 2.29 -24.58 6.59
CA LYS A 46 0.95 -24.03 6.73
C LYS A 46 1.00 -22.66 7.39
N PRO A 47 0.10 -21.73 7.04
CA PRO A 47 0.01 -20.44 7.71
C PRO A 47 -0.28 -20.58 9.20
N GLU A 48 0.39 -19.75 10.01
CA GLU A 48 0.16 -19.72 11.46
C GLU A 48 -1.16 -19.01 11.81
N ARG A 49 -1.75 -19.41 12.93
CA ARG A 49 -2.99 -18.80 13.44
C ARG A 49 -2.71 -17.40 13.97
N ASP A 50 -3.54 -16.44 13.58
CA ASP A 50 -3.43 -15.00 13.91
C ASP A 50 -2.12 -14.33 13.49
N GLY A 51 -1.37 -15.00 12.60
CA GLY A 51 -0.16 -14.49 11.97
C GLY A 51 -0.42 -13.71 10.68
N LEU A 52 0.66 -13.24 10.06
CA LEU A 52 0.62 -12.43 8.84
C LEU A 52 0.04 -13.14 7.61
N PHE A 53 -0.08 -14.47 7.62
CA PHE A 53 -0.65 -15.23 6.50
C PHE A 53 -1.93 -15.98 6.88
N CYS A 54 -2.49 -15.71 8.07
CA CYS A 54 -3.60 -16.44 8.66
C CYS A 54 -4.78 -16.63 7.70
N GLU A 55 -5.24 -17.87 7.55
CA GLU A 55 -6.36 -18.21 6.67
C GLU A 55 -7.70 -17.70 7.17
N ARG A 56 -7.87 -17.55 8.49
CA ARG A 56 -9.09 -17.00 9.09
C ARG A 56 -9.33 -15.55 8.68
N ILE A 57 -8.25 -14.76 8.64
CA ILE A 57 -8.29 -13.33 8.34
C ILE A 57 -8.37 -13.13 6.82
N PHE A 58 -7.40 -13.71 6.09
CA PHE A 58 -7.22 -13.41 4.66
C PHE A 58 -7.99 -14.35 3.73
N GLY A 59 -8.50 -15.48 4.20
CA GLY A 59 -9.19 -16.51 3.40
C GLY A 59 -8.34 -17.76 3.14
N PRO A 60 -8.89 -18.79 2.46
CA PRO A 60 -8.27 -20.11 2.33
C PRO A 60 -7.13 -20.15 1.31
N VAL A 61 -6.10 -20.98 1.56
CA VAL A 61 -4.94 -21.14 0.64
C VAL A 61 -5.30 -21.93 -0.62
N LYS A 62 -6.28 -22.82 -0.52
CA LYS A 62 -6.78 -23.67 -1.62
C LYS A 62 -8.24 -23.37 -1.89
N ASP A 63 -8.67 -23.53 -3.14
CA ASP A 63 -10.04 -23.27 -3.54
C ASP A 63 -11.01 -24.24 -2.87
N TYR A 64 -12.04 -23.71 -2.20
CA TYR A 64 -13.10 -24.48 -1.57
C TYR A 64 -12.61 -25.53 -0.56
N GLU A 65 -11.51 -25.25 0.14
CA GLU A 65 -10.94 -26.10 1.18
C GLU A 65 -10.55 -25.28 2.41
N CYS A 66 -11.02 -25.71 3.59
CA CYS A 66 -10.62 -25.10 4.87
C CYS A 66 -9.24 -25.62 5.35
N HIS A 67 -8.56 -24.84 6.19
CA HIS A 67 -7.22 -25.18 6.73
C HIS A 67 -7.08 -26.60 7.33
N CYS A 68 -8.08 -27.05 8.09
CA CYS A 68 -8.07 -28.36 8.76
C CYS A 68 -8.48 -29.51 7.83
N GLY A 69 -9.03 -29.22 6.65
CA GLY A 69 -9.52 -30.22 5.71
C GLY A 69 -10.86 -30.88 6.10
N LYS A 70 -11.57 -30.42 7.15
CA LYS A 70 -12.92 -30.91 7.51
C LYS A 70 -13.90 -30.68 6.37
N TYR A 71 -13.95 -29.46 5.85
CA TYR A 71 -14.78 -29.08 4.70
C TYR A 71 -13.90 -28.94 3.45
N LYS A 72 -14.25 -29.73 2.42
CA LYS A 72 -13.58 -29.79 1.12
C LYS A 72 -14.61 -29.86 0.01
N ARG A 73 -14.27 -29.28 -1.15
CA ARG A 73 -15.08 -29.21 -2.39
C ARG A 73 -16.15 -28.11 -2.34
N ILE A 74 -16.61 -27.75 -3.54
CA ILE A 74 -17.54 -26.64 -3.79
C ILE A 74 -18.88 -26.74 -3.06
N ARG A 75 -19.31 -27.94 -2.64
CA ARG A 75 -20.58 -28.17 -1.92
C ARG A 75 -20.70 -27.41 -0.60
N TYR A 76 -19.57 -27.07 0.03
CA TYR A 76 -19.54 -26.36 1.31
C TYR A 76 -19.22 -24.86 1.14
N LYS A 77 -19.41 -24.32 -0.07
CA LYS A 77 -19.18 -22.91 -0.37
C LYS A 77 -19.95 -22.02 0.60
N GLY A 78 -19.27 -21.04 1.19
CA GLY A 78 -19.87 -20.06 2.09
C GLY A 78 -20.01 -20.51 3.55
N ILE A 79 -19.63 -21.76 3.88
CA ILE A 79 -19.62 -22.24 5.26
C ILE A 79 -18.29 -21.84 5.94
N THR A 80 -18.38 -21.27 7.14
CA THR A 80 -17.22 -21.04 8.00
C THR A 80 -16.96 -22.28 8.85
N CYS A 81 -15.72 -22.77 8.86
CA CYS A 81 -15.41 -24.01 9.55
C CYS A 81 -15.40 -23.86 11.09
N ASP A 82 -16.14 -24.70 11.82
CA ASP A 82 -16.20 -24.66 13.29
C ASP A 82 -14.84 -24.91 13.99
N ARG A 83 -13.95 -25.71 13.36
CA ARG A 83 -12.66 -26.08 13.96
C ARG A 83 -11.57 -25.03 13.76
N CYS A 84 -11.47 -24.45 12.56
CA CYS A 84 -10.40 -23.50 12.21
C CYS A 84 -10.87 -22.06 11.98
N GLY A 85 -12.18 -21.81 11.91
CA GLY A 85 -12.76 -20.49 11.62
C GLY A 85 -12.50 -19.99 10.21
N VAL A 86 -12.01 -20.84 9.30
CA VAL A 86 -11.70 -20.46 7.91
C VAL A 86 -12.95 -20.59 7.05
N ASP A 87 -13.23 -19.55 6.25
CA ASP A 87 -14.31 -19.55 5.28
C ASP A 87 -13.96 -20.43 4.07
N VAL A 88 -14.90 -21.28 3.66
CA VAL A 88 -14.75 -22.10 2.45
C VAL A 88 -15.14 -21.26 1.22
N THR A 89 -14.15 -20.56 0.66
CA THR A 89 -14.28 -19.72 -0.54
C THR A 89 -13.16 -19.99 -1.55
N GLU A 90 -13.13 -19.24 -2.65
CA GLU A 90 -12.02 -19.25 -3.60
C GLU A 90 -10.77 -18.60 -2.99
N LYS A 91 -9.58 -19.05 -3.40
CA LYS A 91 -8.30 -18.48 -2.99
C LYS A 91 -8.16 -17.01 -3.40
N LYS A 92 -8.85 -16.59 -4.48
CA LYS A 92 -8.78 -15.22 -5.02
C LYS A 92 -9.06 -14.14 -3.96
N VAL A 93 -9.91 -14.43 -2.98
CA VAL A 93 -10.23 -13.49 -1.89
C VAL A 93 -8.99 -13.10 -1.07
N ARG A 94 -7.94 -13.92 -1.02
CA ARG A 94 -6.66 -13.63 -0.34
C ARG A 94 -5.88 -12.47 -0.96
N ARG A 95 -6.26 -12.04 -2.16
CA ARG A 95 -5.71 -10.85 -2.82
C ARG A 95 -6.49 -9.57 -2.50
N GLU A 96 -7.70 -9.71 -1.98
CA GLU A 96 -8.65 -8.60 -1.78
C GLU A 96 -8.85 -8.29 -0.28
N ARG A 97 -8.90 -9.32 0.58
CA ARG A 97 -9.12 -9.16 2.02
C ARG A 97 -7.92 -8.52 2.71
N MET A 98 -8.16 -7.44 3.44
CA MET A 98 -7.17 -6.75 4.27
C MET A 98 -7.28 -7.17 5.73
N GLY A 99 -6.18 -7.10 6.46
CA GLY A 99 -6.14 -7.23 7.92
C GLY A 99 -5.88 -5.89 8.57
N HIS A 100 -5.88 -5.82 9.90
CA HIS A 100 -5.41 -4.64 10.62
C HIS A 100 -4.54 -5.05 11.82
N ILE A 101 -3.74 -4.10 12.30
CA ILE A 101 -3.02 -4.16 13.56
C ILE A 101 -3.56 -3.02 14.41
N ASN A 102 -4.13 -3.33 15.57
CA ASN A 102 -4.53 -2.30 16.52
C ASN A 102 -3.30 -1.80 17.28
N LEU A 103 -3.04 -0.48 17.23
CA LEU A 103 -1.90 0.08 17.93
C LEU A 103 -2.26 0.34 19.39
N VAL A 104 -1.32 0.04 20.29
CA VAL A 104 -1.50 0.29 21.72
C VAL A 104 -1.49 1.80 22.02
N VAL A 105 -0.72 2.56 21.25
CA VAL A 105 -0.58 4.02 21.36
C VAL A 105 -0.76 4.61 19.96
N PRO A 106 -1.44 5.76 19.81
CA PRO A 106 -1.55 6.43 18.52
C PRO A 106 -0.17 6.79 17.95
N VAL A 107 -0.06 6.74 16.61
CA VAL A 107 1.19 6.98 15.88
C VAL A 107 0.97 8.01 14.79
N ALA A 108 1.84 9.00 14.68
CA ALA A 108 1.73 10.03 13.65
C ALA A 108 2.11 9.46 12.29
N HIS A 109 1.33 9.73 11.24
CA HIS A 109 1.64 9.23 9.91
C HIS A 109 2.77 10.07 9.26
N ILE A 110 3.89 9.42 8.92
CA ILE A 110 5.12 10.07 8.40
C ILE A 110 4.91 11.05 7.25
N TRP A 111 4.01 10.76 6.31
CA TRP A 111 3.75 11.67 5.19
C TRP A 111 3.23 13.05 5.61
N TYR A 112 2.48 13.17 6.71
CA TYR A 112 1.85 14.45 7.07
C TYR A 112 2.75 15.37 7.90
N PHE A 113 3.74 14.84 8.61
CA PHE A 113 4.68 15.65 9.38
C PHE A 113 6.07 15.82 8.74
N ARG A 114 6.55 14.84 7.96
CA ARG A 114 7.87 14.91 7.27
C ARG A 114 7.81 15.37 5.82
N SER A 115 6.65 15.37 5.17
CA SER A 115 6.56 15.87 3.79
C SER A 115 6.41 17.38 3.78
N LEU A 116 7.03 18.03 2.79
CA LEU A 116 6.79 19.44 2.52
C LEU A 116 5.63 19.56 1.53
N PRO A 117 4.66 20.46 1.79
CA PRO A 117 4.47 21.23 3.02
C PRO A 117 3.97 20.35 4.19
N ASN A 118 4.50 20.60 5.40
CA ASN A 118 4.19 19.84 6.62
C ASN A 118 2.76 20.13 7.10
N LYS A 119 1.83 19.22 6.83
CA LYS A 119 0.40 19.45 7.06
C LYS A 119 0.07 19.64 8.54
N ILE A 120 0.62 18.79 9.41
CA ILE A 120 0.40 18.89 10.86
C ILE A 120 1.04 20.17 11.41
N GLY A 121 2.29 20.46 11.01
CA GLY A 121 3.01 21.66 11.43
C GLY A 121 2.31 22.95 10.99
N TYR A 122 1.82 23.01 9.75
CA TYR A 122 1.06 24.17 9.28
C TYR A 122 -0.28 24.31 10.00
N LEU A 123 -1.03 23.25 10.29
CA LEU A 123 -2.27 23.40 11.06
C LEU A 123 -1.99 23.98 12.46
N LEU A 124 -1.02 23.40 13.17
CA LEU A 124 -0.65 23.79 14.53
C LEU A 124 0.19 25.08 14.63
N GLY A 125 0.77 25.55 13.52
CA GLY A 125 1.70 26.69 13.55
C GLY A 125 3.07 26.35 14.16
N LEU A 126 3.44 25.07 14.17
CA LEU A 126 4.69 24.58 14.73
C LEU A 126 5.75 24.34 13.64
N PRO A 127 7.00 24.79 13.84
CA PRO A 127 8.13 24.41 13.02
C PRO A 127 8.37 22.88 13.02
N SER A 128 8.83 22.32 11.91
CA SER A 128 9.03 20.86 11.78
C SER A 128 9.97 20.27 12.84
N LYS A 129 11.04 20.98 13.23
CA LYS A 129 11.97 20.50 14.28
C LYS A 129 11.28 20.39 15.65
N LYS A 130 10.43 21.37 15.97
CA LYS A 130 9.64 21.40 17.21
C LYS A 130 8.63 20.25 17.24
N LEU A 131 7.98 20.00 16.10
CA LEU A 131 7.03 18.90 15.95
C LEU A 131 7.70 17.52 16.08
N ASP A 132 8.87 17.33 15.45
CA ASP A 132 9.64 16.09 15.54
C ASP A 132 10.02 15.77 17.00
N ALA A 133 10.47 16.78 17.77
CA ALA A 133 10.83 16.61 19.18
C ALA A 133 9.64 16.12 20.05
N VAL A 134 8.41 16.55 19.74
CA VAL A 134 7.21 16.07 20.44
C VAL A 134 6.88 14.64 20.01
N ILE A 135 6.87 14.34 18.70
CA ILE A 135 6.52 13.01 18.16
C ILE A 135 7.44 11.91 18.67
N TYR A 136 8.75 12.19 18.75
CA TYR A 136 9.76 11.22 19.17
C TYR A 136 10.00 11.20 20.69
N TYR A 137 9.09 11.78 21.48
CA TYR A 137 9.11 11.78 22.95
C TYR A 137 10.35 12.45 23.57
N GLU A 138 10.84 13.54 22.98
CA GLU A 138 11.94 14.35 23.54
C GLU A 138 11.42 15.52 24.39
N LYS A 139 10.32 16.17 23.97
CA LYS A 139 9.73 17.32 24.68
C LYS A 139 8.23 17.15 24.91
N TYR A 140 7.74 17.75 26.00
CA TYR A 140 6.32 17.89 26.28
C TYR A 140 5.75 19.07 25.51
N ILE A 141 4.48 18.97 25.11
CA ILE A 141 3.72 20.09 24.58
C ILE A 141 2.53 20.36 25.48
N VAL A 142 2.31 21.64 25.78
CA VAL A 142 1.23 22.09 26.64
C VAL A 142 -0.06 22.14 25.82
N ILE A 143 -1.01 21.30 26.18
CA ILE A 143 -2.35 21.25 25.59
C ILE A 143 -3.24 22.28 26.30
N GLN A 144 -3.18 22.27 27.64
CA GLN A 144 -3.93 23.18 28.49
C GLN A 144 -3.01 23.72 29.60
N PRO A 145 -2.80 25.05 29.69
CA PRO A 145 -1.93 25.66 30.70
C PRO A 145 -2.55 25.66 32.11
N GLY A 146 -3.89 25.63 32.22
CA GLY A 146 -4.57 25.57 33.52
C GLY A 146 -4.17 26.70 34.47
N ALA A 147 -3.97 26.36 35.74
CA ALA A 147 -3.53 27.29 36.80
C ALA A 147 -2.00 27.55 36.81
N ALA A 148 -1.23 27.07 35.82
CA ALA A 148 0.22 27.25 35.81
C ALA A 148 0.60 28.67 35.41
N GLU A 149 1.37 29.35 36.27
CA GLU A 149 1.95 30.65 35.95
C GLU A 149 3.14 30.48 34.98
N ASN A 150 3.23 31.36 33.96
CA ASN A 150 4.29 31.40 32.94
C ASN A 150 4.31 30.28 31.89
N VAL A 151 3.19 29.58 31.66
CA VAL A 151 3.10 28.58 30.59
C VAL A 151 1.93 28.90 29.65
N GLN A 152 2.18 28.91 28.34
CA GLN A 152 1.14 29.11 27.33
C GLN A 152 0.80 27.81 26.60
N ARG A 153 -0.39 27.77 25.99
CA ARG A 153 -0.79 26.69 25.09
C ARG A 153 0.20 26.63 23.92
N MET A 154 0.59 25.42 23.50
CA MET A 154 1.59 25.15 22.46
C MET A 154 3.05 25.38 22.86
N ASP A 155 3.33 25.75 24.11
CA ASP A 155 4.70 25.81 24.60
C ASP A 155 5.30 24.41 24.73
N LEU A 156 6.62 24.34 24.49
CA LEU A 156 7.39 23.11 24.58
C LEU A 156 8.20 23.13 25.86
N LEU A 157 7.95 22.15 26.72
CA LEU A 157 8.65 21.98 27.99
C LEU A 157 9.66 20.84 27.86
N THR A 158 10.85 21.06 28.41
CA THR A 158 11.79 19.98 28.71
C THR A 158 11.28 19.15 29.89
N GLU A 159 11.92 18.00 30.14
CA GLU A 159 11.53 17.16 31.27
C GLU A 159 11.73 17.87 32.62
N GLU A 160 12.82 18.63 32.76
CA GLU A 160 13.12 19.42 33.96
C GLU A 160 12.06 20.52 34.17
N GLU A 161 11.80 21.33 33.15
CA GLU A 161 10.76 22.38 33.19
C GLU A 161 9.36 21.81 33.47
N TYR A 162 9.04 20.63 32.92
CA TYR A 162 7.76 19.98 33.18
C TYR A 162 7.62 19.61 34.67
N PHE A 163 8.64 19.00 35.27
CA PHE A 163 8.62 18.67 36.70
C PHE A 163 8.57 19.93 37.57
N GLU A 164 9.31 20.99 37.22
CA GLU A 164 9.25 22.27 37.95
C GLU A 164 7.84 22.88 37.94
N VAL A 165 7.14 22.83 36.80
CA VAL A 165 5.76 23.32 36.69
C VAL A 165 4.82 22.46 37.53
N VAL A 166 4.97 21.14 37.47
CA VAL A 166 4.13 20.21 38.24
C VAL A 166 4.35 20.36 39.74
N ASP A 167 5.59 20.62 40.19
CA ASP A 167 5.92 20.81 41.61
C ASP A 167 5.41 22.14 42.17
N LYS A 168 5.32 23.18 41.33
CA LYS A 168 4.74 24.48 41.70
C LYS A 168 3.21 24.44 41.80
N LEU A 169 2.56 23.51 41.12
CA LEU A 169 1.10 23.40 41.12
C LEU A 169 0.57 22.73 42.40
N PRO A 170 -0.62 23.10 42.88
CA PRO A 170 -1.26 22.42 44.00
C PRO A 170 -1.45 20.93 43.68
N LYS A 171 -1.20 20.03 44.65
CA LYS A 171 -1.41 18.58 44.48
C LYS A 171 -2.84 18.22 44.06
N GLU A 172 -3.81 19.04 44.44
CA GLU A 172 -5.22 18.92 44.04
C GLU A 172 -5.44 19.09 42.53
N ASN A 173 -4.54 19.78 41.82
CA ASN A 173 -4.63 19.98 40.37
C ASN A 173 -4.54 18.63 39.62
N GLN A 174 -3.73 17.68 40.11
CA GLN A 174 -3.62 16.34 39.52
C GLN A 174 -4.91 15.51 39.68
N LEU A 175 -5.74 15.84 40.69
CA LEU A 175 -7.01 15.19 40.99
C LEU A 175 -8.19 15.80 40.22
N LEU A 176 -8.01 16.96 39.57
CA LEU A 176 -9.05 17.56 38.74
C LEU A 176 -9.38 16.66 37.54
N PRO A 177 -10.65 16.54 37.15
CA PRO A 177 -11.07 16.01 35.86
C PRO A 177 -10.29 16.60 34.67
N ASP A 178 -10.06 15.79 33.62
CA ASP A 178 -9.36 16.25 32.41
C ASP A 178 -10.12 17.37 31.68
N ASP A 179 -11.43 17.50 31.89
CA ASP A 179 -12.28 18.54 31.30
C ASP A 179 -12.23 19.87 32.08
N ASP A 180 -11.63 19.90 33.28
CA ASP A 180 -11.59 21.13 34.09
C ASP A 180 -10.60 22.14 33.50
N PRO A 181 -11.03 23.39 33.22
CA PRO A 181 -10.17 24.43 32.63
C PRO A 181 -8.92 24.77 33.44
N ASN A 182 -8.95 24.53 34.76
CA ASN A 182 -7.84 24.81 35.66
C ASN A 182 -6.79 23.70 35.68
N LYS A 183 -7.07 22.55 35.04
CA LYS A 183 -6.13 21.45 34.97
C LYS A 183 -4.96 21.77 34.05
N PHE A 184 -3.75 21.57 34.54
CA PHE A 184 -2.56 21.61 33.69
C PHE A 184 -2.40 20.28 32.95
N ILE A 185 -2.40 20.34 31.62
CA ILE A 185 -2.25 19.16 30.76
C ILE A 185 -1.12 19.42 29.78
N ALA A 186 0.01 18.74 29.99
CA ALA A 186 1.07 18.62 29.00
C ALA A 186 1.33 17.14 28.71
N LYS A 187 1.37 16.79 27.42
CA LYS A 187 1.58 15.41 26.96
C LYS A 187 2.74 15.36 25.97
N MET A 188 3.21 14.16 25.67
CA MET A 188 4.22 13.90 24.63
C MET A 188 3.66 12.98 23.55
N GLY A 189 4.38 12.91 22.42
CA GLY A 189 4.12 11.95 21.37
C GLY A 189 2.95 12.31 20.47
N ALA A 190 2.53 11.34 19.66
CA ALA A 190 1.44 11.50 18.72
C ALA A 190 0.06 11.62 19.41
N GLU A 191 -0.07 11.21 20.67
CA GLU A 191 -1.29 11.41 21.47
C GLU A 191 -1.50 12.91 21.76
N ALA A 192 -0.46 13.62 22.14
CA ALA A 192 -0.53 15.06 22.37
C ALA A 192 -0.95 15.82 21.11
N ILE A 193 -0.42 15.41 19.96
CA ILE A 193 -0.77 16.00 18.67
C ILE A 193 -2.20 15.66 18.28
N TYR A 194 -2.69 14.46 18.60
CA TYR A 194 -4.07 14.07 18.35
C TYR A 194 -5.05 14.98 19.11
N ASP A 195 -4.80 15.21 20.40
CA ASP A 195 -5.63 16.08 21.24
C ASP A 195 -5.61 17.53 20.71
N LEU A 196 -4.42 18.06 20.39
CA LEU A 196 -4.27 19.40 19.80
C LEU A 196 -5.00 19.57 18.46
N LEU A 197 -5.00 18.53 17.61
CA LEU A 197 -5.70 18.55 16.31
C LEU A 197 -7.21 18.43 16.47
N LYS A 198 -7.67 17.70 17.49
CA LYS A 198 -9.09 17.52 17.80
C LYS A 198 -9.73 18.83 18.28
N ASP A 199 -9.01 19.61 19.07
CA ASP A 199 -9.48 20.89 19.63
C ASP A 199 -9.29 22.09 18.69
N LEU A 200 -8.90 21.84 17.44
CA LEU A 200 -8.57 22.88 16.48
C LEU A 200 -9.81 23.35 15.73
N ASP A 201 -10.19 24.61 15.93
CA ASP A 201 -11.24 25.25 15.13
C ASP A 201 -10.65 25.85 13.83
N LEU A 202 -11.01 25.25 12.71
CA LEU A 202 -10.53 25.62 11.38
C LEU A 202 -11.12 26.97 10.90
N ASP A 203 -12.34 27.32 11.34
CA ASP A 203 -13.01 28.53 10.87
C ASP A 203 -12.34 29.76 11.50
N SER A 204 -12.20 29.81 12.83
CA SER A 204 -11.48 30.89 13.52
C SER A 204 -10.03 31.01 13.06
N LEU A 205 -9.32 29.88 12.87
CA LEU A 205 -7.95 29.90 12.39
C LEU A 205 -7.83 30.48 10.97
N SER A 206 -8.79 30.21 10.07
CA SER A 206 -8.80 30.81 8.73
C SER A 206 -8.93 32.34 8.80
N TYR A 207 -9.87 32.84 9.62
CA TYR A 207 -10.05 34.29 9.78
C TYR A 207 -8.80 34.97 10.36
N GLN A 208 -8.18 34.37 11.38
CA GLN A 208 -6.93 34.87 11.97
C GLN A 208 -5.79 34.94 10.95
N LEU A 209 -5.62 33.89 10.13
CA LEU A 209 -4.55 33.84 9.13
C LEU A 209 -4.77 34.82 7.97
N ARG A 210 -6.03 35.08 7.59
CA ARG A 210 -6.36 36.13 6.60
C ARG A 210 -6.03 37.51 7.14
N ASP A 211 -6.47 37.83 8.35
CA ASP A 211 -6.19 39.11 9.01
C ASP A 211 -4.68 39.33 9.19
N GLN A 212 -3.95 38.28 9.58
CA GLN A 212 -2.49 38.31 9.68
C GLN A 212 -1.83 38.58 8.33
N ALA A 213 -2.28 37.93 7.25
CA ALA A 213 -1.73 38.13 5.91
C ALA A 213 -1.99 39.55 5.34
N ASP A 214 -3.07 40.20 5.79
CA ASP A 214 -3.43 41.56 5.36
C ASP A 214 -2.71 42.65 6.18
N LYS A 215 -2.56 42.45 7.49
CA LYS A 215 -1.91 43.41 8.40
C LYS A 215 -0.38 43.32 8.43
N ASP A 216 0.21 42.15 8.19
CA ASP A 216 1.66 42.00 8.26
C ASP A 216 2.36 42.68 7.06
N GLY A 217 3.16 43.72 7.35
CA GLY A 217 3.98 44.41 6.34
C GLY A 217 5.19 43.60 5.84
N SER A 218 5.57 42.52 6.53
CA SER A 218 6.69 41.66 6.13
C SER A 218 6.27 40.61 5.11
N GLN A 219 6.90 40.65 3.93
CA GLN A 219 6.66 39.68 2.85
C GLN A 219 6.89 38.22 3.28
N GLN A 220 7.84 37.97 4.18
CA GLN A 220 8.14 36.60 4.64
C GLN A 220 7.00 36.04 5.50
N ARG A 221 6.53 36.81 6.49
CA ARG A 221 5.42 36.40 7.38
C ARG A 221 4.13 36.25 6.60
N LYS A 222 3.86 37.16 5.66
CA LYS A 222 2.72 37.07 4.74
C LYS A 222 2.76 35.79 3.91
N THR A 223 3.91 35.45 3.34
CA THR A 223 4.06 34.22 2.53
C THR A 223 3.85 32.95 3.38
N GLU A 224 4.32 32.95 4.63
CA GLU A 224 4.12 31.83 5.55
C GLU A 224 2.65 31.68 5.97
N ALA A 225 1.99 32.78 6.32
CA ALA A 225 0.57 32.82 6.64
C ALA A 225 -0.28 32.33 5.45
N LEU A 226 0.03 32.73 4.22
CA LEU A 226 -0.65 32.26 3.01
C LEU A 226 -0.46 30.75 2.77
N LYS A 227 0.76 30.23 2.95
CA LYS A 227 1.01 28.77 2.86
C LYS A 227 0.24 27.99 3.91
N ARG A 228 0.12 28.54 5.12
CA ARG A 228 -0.65 27.98 6.22
C ARG A 228 -2.15 27.99 5.91
N LEU A 229 -2.66 29.14 5.47
CA LEU A 229 -4.06 29.34 5.08
C LEU A 229 -4.47 28.36 3.98
N GLN A 230 -3.61 28.10 2.99
CA GLN A 230 -3.89 27.12 1.93
C GLN A 230 -4.18 25.72 2.49
N VAL A 231 -3.46 25.28 3.53
CA VAL A 231 -3.69 23.98 4.16
C VAL A 231 -5.01 23.99 4.94
N VAL A 232 -5.27 25.04 5.72
CA VAL A 232 -6.51 25.18 6.51
C VAL A 232 -7.74 25.18 5.59
N GLU A 233 -7.74 25.98 4.52
CA GLU A 233 -8.83 26.02 3.55
C GLU A 233 -9.04 24.68 2.83
N SER A 234 -7.97 23.92 2.58
CA SER A 234 -8.09 22.57 1.98
C SER A 234 -8.81 21.59 2.92
N PHE A 235 -8.55 21.67 4.24
CA PHE A 235 -9.28 20.87 5.23
C PHE A 235 -10.71 21.36 5.40
N ARG A 236 -10.93 22.68 5.39
CA ARG A 236 -12.26 23.29 5.47
C ARG A 236 -13.15 22.89 4.28
N ALA A 237 -12.61 22.93 3.07
CA ALA A 237 -13.31 22.50 1.85
C ALA A 237 -13.62 20.98 1.84
N SER A 238 -12.88 20.18 2.62
CA SER A 238 -13.07 18.73 2.71
C SER A 238 -13.63 18.27 4.06
N ARG A 239 -14.21 19.16 4.87
CA ARG A 239 -14.66 18.92 6.25
C ARG A 239 -15.67 17.78 6.39
N GLU A 240 -16.49 17.52 5.37
CA GLU A 240 -17.44 16.40 5.35
C GLU A 240 -16.75 15.03 5.25
N ARG A 241 -15.59 14.97 4.58
CA ARG A 241 -14.85 13.73 4.29
C ARG A 241 -13.63 13.56 5.18
N ASN A 242 -12.94 14.63 5.55
CA ASN A 242 -11.62 14.58 6.18
C ASN A 242 -11.63 15.36 7.50
N LYS A 243 -11.13 14.73 8.56
CA LYS A 243 -10.84 15.41 9.82
C LYS A 243 -9.34 15.49 10.09
N PRO A 244 -8.80 16.59 10.66
CA PRO A 244 -7.36 16.76 10.91
C PRO A 244 -6.75 15.63 11.76
N GLU A 245 -7.48 15.16 12.77
CA GLU A 245 -7.01 14.16 13.72
C GLU A 245 -6.80 12.77 13.09
N TRP A 246 -7.35 12.50 11.90
CA TRP A 246 -7.14 11.24 11.17
C TRP A 246 -5.75 11.12 10.53
N MET A 247 -4.93 12.17 10.60
CA MET A 247 -3.50 12.06 10.29
C MET A 247 -2.72 11.25 11.34
N ILE A 248 -3.32 11.01 12.50
CA ILE A 248 -2.79 10.14 13.56
C ILE A 248 -3.47 8.77 13.48
N LEU A 249 -2.65 7.74 13.28
CA LEU A 249 -3.08 6.36 13.13
C LEU A 249 -3.33 5.71 14.49
N LYS A 250 -4.53 5.20 14.70
CA LYS A 250 -4.86 4.29 15.82
C LYS A 250 -4.76 2.81 15.42
N ALA A 251 -4.96 2.51 14.13
CA ALA A 251 -4.83 1.17 13.58
C ALA A 251 -4.07 1.24 12.25
N VAL A 252 -3.25 0.22 11.97
CA VAL A 252 -2.48 0.10 10.72
C VAL A 252 -3.09 -1.01 9.87
N PRO A 253 -3.52 -0.73 8.63
CA PRO A 253 -3.98 -1.76 7.72
C PRO A 253 -2.83 -2.67 7.26
N VAL A 254 -3.12 -3.97 7.21
CA VAL A 254 -2.21 -5.01 6.71
C VAL A 254 -2.63 -5.40 5.31
N ILE A 255 -1.71 -5.22 4.35
CA ILE A 255 -1.93 -5.56 2.95
C ILE A 255 -2.18 -7.08 2.79
N PRO A 256 -3.05 -7.48 1.83
CA PRO A 256 -3.32 -8.88 1.55
C PRO A 256 -2.03 -9.71 1.26
N PRO A 257 -1.95 -10.97 1.73
CA PRO A 257 -0.74 -11.79 1.64
C PRO A 257 -0.28 -12.07 0.20
N GLU A 258 -1.19 -12.16 -0.77
CA GLU A 258 -0.83 -12.37 -2.19
C GLU A 258 -0.07 -11.18 -2.80
N LEU A 259 -0.19 -9.98 -2.22
CA LEU A 259 0.58 -8.81 -2.64
C LEU A 259 1.97 -8.73 -1.98
N ARG A 260 2.22 -9.58 -0.97
CA ARG A 260 3.48 -9.72 -0.24
C ARG A 260 3.88 -11.19 -0.08
N PRO A 261 4.06 -11.91 -1.19
CA PRO A 261 4.18 -13.36 -1.18
C PRO A 261 5.44 -13.85 -0.47
N LEU A 262 5.35 -15.09 0.01
CA LEU A 262 6.46 -15.87 0.53
C LEU A 262 6.57 -17.09 -0.40
N VAL A 263 7.58 -17.08 -1.27
CA VAL A 263 7.72 -18.08 -2.34
C VAL A 263 8.81 -19.07 -1.92
N PRO A 264 8.51 -20.38 -1.87
CA PRO A 264 9.55 -21.38 -1.66
C PRO A 264 10.50 -21.40 -2.86
N LEU A 265 11.80 -21.40 -2.57
CA LEU A 265 12.87 -21.61 -3.53
C LEU A 265 13.43 -23.02 -3.36
N ASP A 266 14.17 -23.48 -4.36
CA ASP A 266 14.89 -24.75 -4.29
C ASP A 266 15.86 -24.77 -3.10
N GLY A 267 15.98 -25.93 -2.45
CA GLY A 267 16.83 -26.10 -1.26
C GLY A 267 16.21 -25.62 0.06
N GLY A 268 14.88 -25.54 0.15
CA GLY A 268 14.15 -25.25 1.40
C GLY A 268 14.25 -23.80 1.87
N ARG A 269 14.75 -22.90 1.01
CA ARG A 269 14.81 -21.46 1.27
C ARG A 269 13.50 -20.79 0.89
N PHE A 270 13.24 -19.61 1.45
CA PHE A 270 12.07 -18.81 1.14
C PHE A 270 12.48 -17.42 0.67
N ALA A 271 11.95 -16.99 -0.46
CA ALA A 271 11.99 -15.59 -0.87
C ALA A 271 10.85 -14.85 -0.16
N THR A 272 11.20 -13.96 0.76
CA THR A 272 10.25 -13.11 1.49
C THR A 272 10.20 -11.72 0.89
N SER A 273 9.00 -11.13 0.86
CA SER A 273 8.86 -9.69 0.57
C SER A 273 9.36 -8.86 1.76
N ASP A 274 10.13 -7.79 1.47
CA ASP A 274 10.63 -6.82 2.46
C ASP A 274 9.52 -6.26 3.38
N LEU A 275 8.29 -6.14 2.86
CA LEU A 275 7.13 -5.66 3.62
C LEU A 275 6.80 -6.57 4.81
N ASN A 276 6.99 -7.89 4.67
CA ASN A 276 6.71 -8.83 5.75
C ASN A 276 7.64 -8.56 6.95
N ASP A 277 8.91 -8.23 6.71
CA ASP A 277 9.85 -7.93 7.79
C ASP A 277 9.53 -6.60 8.48
N LEU A 278 9.07 -5.60 7.73
CA LEU A 278 8.59 -4.33 8.29
C LEU A 278 7.33 -4.54 9.15
N TYR A 279 6.36 -5.32 8.68
CA TYR A 279 5.18 -5.67 9.47
C TYR A 279 5.53 -6.46 10.74
N ARG A 280 6.46 -7.43 10.64
CA ARG A 280 6.95 -8.19 11.80
C ARG A 280 7.52 -7.27 12.87
N ARG A 281 8.35 -6.29 12.48
CA ARG A 281 8.92 -5.31 13.41
C ARG A 281 7.83 -4.51 14.12
N VAL A 282 6.82 -4.02 13.41
CA VAL A 282 5.69 -3.28 14.01
C VAL A 282 4.95 -4.14 15.03
N ILE A 283 4.59 -5.38 14.68
CA ILE A 283 3.84 -6.28 15.57
C ILE A 283 4.66 -6.63 16.83
N ILE A 284 5.96 -6.92 16.67
CA ILE A 284 6.84 -7.24 17.80
C ILE A 284 6.92 -6.06 18.78
N ARG A 285 7.09 -4.84 18.27
CA ARG A 285 7.16 -3.61 19.09
C ARG A 285 5.82 -3.32 19.77
N ASN A 286 4.71 -3.44 19.04
CA ASN A 286 3.38 -3.21 19.58
C ASN A 286 3.04 -4.20 20.72
N ASN A 287 3.35 -5.49 20.52
CA ASN A 287 3.12 -6.52 21.54
C ASN A 287 4.04 -6.35 22.76
N ARG A 288 5.29 -5.92 22.55
CA ARG A 288 6.22 -5.60 23.63
C ARG A 288 5.72 -4.41 24.45
N LEU A 289 5.27 -3.34 23.79
CA LEU A 289 4.69 -2.18 24.46
C LEU A 289 3.45 -2.56 25.27
N LYS A 290 2.56 -3.39 24.70
CA LYS A 290 1.37 -3.89 25.41
C LYS A 290 1.73 -4.58 26.73
N ARG A 291 2.70 -5.51 26.69
CA ARG A 291 3.18 -6.22 27.89
C ARG A 291 3.83 -5.29 28.91
N LEU A 292 4.59 -4.29 28.47
CA LEU A 292 5.23 -3.32 29.36
C LEU A 292 4.20 -2.45 30.09
N ILE A 293 3.09 -2.11 29.44
CA ILE A 293 1.98 -1.38 30.07
C ILE A 293 1.25 -2.26 31.09
N GLU A 294 0.99 -3.53 30.75
CA GLU A 294 0.37 -4.50 31.67
C GLU A 294 1.19 -4.71 32.95
N ILE A 295 2.53 -4.72 32.83
CA ILE A 295 3.46 -4.84 33.96
C ILE A 295 3.67 -3.49 34.71
N LYS A 296 3.10 -2.38 34.20
CA LYS A 296 3.35 -1.02 34.72
C LYS A 296 4.84 -0.69 34.80
N ALA A 297 5.57 -0.96 33.72
CA ALA A 297 6.99 -0.64 33.63
C ALA A 297 7.24 0.89 33.79
N PRO A 298 8.44 1.30 34.26
CA PRO A 298 8.80 2.72 34.40
C PRO A 298 8.63 3.53 33.12
N GLU A 299 8.29 4.82 33.27
CA GLU A 299 7.99 5.71 32.14
C GLU A 299 9.12 5.80 31.11
N VAL A 300 10.38 5.84 31.55
CA VAL A 300 11.55 5.92 30.66
C VAL A 300 11.56 4.76 29.65
N ILE A 301 11.24 3.55 30.12
CA ILE A 301 11.18 2.35 29.27
C ILE A 301 9.97 2.44 28.33
N LEU A 302 8.82 2.90 28.84
CA LEU A 302 7.62 3.08 28.03
C LEU A 302 7.84 4.14 26.93
N ARG A 303 8.46 5.28 27.23
CA ARG A 303 8.79 6.34 26.25
C ARG A 303 9.69 5.80 25.15
N ASN A 304 10.74 5.06 25.52
CA ASN A 304 11.62 4.45 24.52
C ASN A 304 10.86 3.45 23.63
N GLU A 305 10.00 2.59 24.19
CA GLU A 305 9.26 1.61 23.37
C GLU A 305 8.17 2.30 22.50
N LYS A 306 7.53 3.36 22.99
CA LYS A 306 6.62 4.22 22.19
C LYS A 306 7.36 4.87 21.02
N ARG A 307 8.56 5.42 21.24
CA ARG A 307 9.43 5.95 20.18
C ARG A 307 9.81 4.87 19.16
N MET A 308 10.21 3.69 19.62
CA MET A 308 10.56 2.55 18.76
C MET A 308 9.36 2.07 17.92
N LEU A 309 8.14 2.14 18.45
CA LEU A 309 6.92 1.82 17.71
C LEU A 309 6.64 2.85 16.61
N GLN A 310 6.70 4.15 16.92
CA GLN A 310 6.59 5.24 15.95
C GLN A 310 7.60 5.04 14.81
N GLU A 311 8.85 4.76 15.17
CA GLU A 311 9.91 4.48 14.21
C GLU A 311 9.66 3.26 13.33
N ALA A 312 9.08 2.19 13.87
CA ALA A 312 8.77 0.98 13.11
C ALA A 312 7.66 1.24 12.07
N VAL A 313 6.63 2.01 12.45
CA VAL A 313 5.53 2.39 11.55
C VAL A 313 6.01 3.37 10.48
N ASP A 314 6.88 4.32 10.85
CA ASP A 314 7.55 5.22 9.89
C ASP A 314 8.29 4.44 8.81
N SER A 315 9.08 3.42 9.20
CA SER A 315 9.82 2.56 8.28
C SER A 315 8.91 1.69 7.41
N LEU A 316 7.75 1.27 7.92
CA LEU A 316 6.75 0.53 7.13
C LEU A 316 6.17 1.42 6.01
N LEU A 317 5.80 2.66 6.34
CA LEU A 317 5.16 3.58 5.42
C LEU A 317 6.15 4.20 4.43
N ASP A 318 7.24 4.78 4.91
CA ASP A 318 8.28 5.41 4.08
C ASP A 318 9.68 5.30 4.73
N ASN A 319 10.40 4.23 4.40
CA ASN A 319 11.75 3.98 4.91
C ASN A 319 12.80 4.96 4.34
N SER A 320 12.50 5.59 3.20
CA SER A 320 13.46 6.46 2.49
C SER A 320 13.62 7.85 3.09
N ARG A 321 12.65 8.31 3.89
CA ARG A 321 12.65 9.65 4.52
C ARG A 321 13.35 9.70 5.87
N LYS A 322 13.80 8.55 6.38
CA LYS A 322 14.60 8.47 7.60
C LYS A 322 16.08 8.74 7.31
N SER A 323 16.77 9.31 8.29
CA SER A 323 18.22 9.55 8.23
C SER A 323 19.00 8.23 8.13
N SER A 324 18.55 7.19 8.84
CA SER A 324 19.08 5.83 8.75
C SER A 324 17.96 4.87 8.32
N ALA A 325 17.99 4.49 7.04
CA ALA A 325 17.04 3.52 6.50
C ALA A 325 17.25 2.16 7.16
N VAL A 326 16.16 1.49 7.50
CA VAL A 326 16.20 0.12 8.01
C VAL A 326 16.70 -0.81 6.90
N LYS A 327 17.73 -1.59 7.21
CA LYS A 327 18.37 -2.52 6.28
C LYS A 327 18.01 -3.98 6.58
N SER A 328 18.07 -4.80 5.54
CA SER A 328 18.02 -6.27 5.60
C SER A 328 19.36 -6.83 6.11
N ASP A 329 19.40 -8.13 6.38
CA ASP A 329 20.64 -8.86 6.74
C ASP A 329 21.75 -8.70 5.68
N ALA A 330 21.38 -8.59 4.41
CA ALA A 330 22.30 -8.29 3.30
C ALA A 330 22.70 -6.80 3.19
N ASN A 331 22.55 -6.00 4.25
CA ASN A 331 22.86 -4.56 4.33
C ASN A 331 22.20 -3.68 3.24
N ARG A 332 21.14 -4.16 2.60
CA ARG A 332 20.32 -3.43 1.62
C ARG A 332 19.14 -2.75 2.33
N PRO A 333 18.77 -1.50 2.02
CA PRO A 333 17.58 -0.89 2.59
C PRO A 333 16.32 -1.66 2.19
N LEU A 334 15.43 -1.91 3.16
CA LEU A 334 14.14 -2.56 2.92
C LEU A 334 13.22 -1.62 2.12
N LYS A 335 12.50 -2.18 1.14
CA LYS A 335 11.50 -1.43 0.36
C LYS A 335 10.23 -1.23 1.18
N SER A 336 9.84 0.04 1.37
CA SER A 336 8.60 0.42 2.07
C SER A 336 7.36 0.39 1.16
N LEU A 337 6.19 0.67 1.73
CA LEU A 337 4.95 0.85 0.97
C LEU A 337 5.05 2.00 -0.05
N SER A 338 5.64 3.12 0.36
CA SER A 338 5.88 4.27 -0.53
C SER A 338 6.81 3.91 -1.69
N ASP A 339 7.90 3.19 -1.41
CA ASP A 339 8.89 2.78 -2.42
C ASP A 339 8.32 1.80 -3.44
N SER A 340 7.33 1.01 -3.03
CA SER A 340 6.64 0.11 -3.93
C SER A 340 5.81 0.86 -4.98
N LEU A 341 5.33 2.06 -4.67
CA LEU A 341 4.51 2.88 -5.57
C LEU A 341 5.37 3.81 -6.45
N LYS A 342 6.40 4.46 -5.87
CA LYS A 342 7.19 5.51 -6.54
C LYS A 342 8.42 4.97 -7.30
N GLY A 343 9.00 5.82 -8.14
CA GLY A 343 10.25 5.53 -8.85
C GLY A 343 10.08 4.74 -10.15
N LYS A 344 11.21 4.46 -10.83
CA LYS A 344 11.23 3.75 -12.13
C LYS A 344 10.76 2.31 -12.02
N GLN A 345 11.09 1.64 -10.91
CA GLN A 345 10.62 0.29 -10.58
C GLN A 345 9.29 0.28 -9.78
N GLY A 346 8.67 1.44 -9.57
CA GLY A 346 7.40 1.55 -8.86
C GLY A 346 6.22 1.09 -9.71
N ARG A 347 5.10 0.78 -9.06
CA ARG A 347 3.90 0.25 -9.73
C ARG A 347 3.38 1.14 -10.86
N PHE A 348 3.38 2.47 -10.70
CA PHE A 348 2.85 3.39 -11.71
C PHE A 348 3.62 3.29 -13.04
N ARG A 349 4.96 3.39 -12.99
CA ARG A 349 5.78 3.41 -14.20
C ARG A 349 6.01 2.00 -14.76
N GLN A 350 6.29 1.02 -13.91
CA GLN A 350 6.69 -0.30 -14.36
C GLN A 350 5.52 -1.22 -14.71
N ASN A 351 4.39 -1.14 -13.98
CA ASN A 351 3.30 -2.11 -14.09
C ASN A 351 2.00 -1.54 -14.70
N LEU A 352 1.69 -0.26 -14.44
CA LEU A 352 0.49 0.37 -15.00
C LEU A 352 0.73 0.84 -16.43
N LEU A 353 1.81 1.59 -16.67
CA LEU A 353 2.21 2.07 -18.00
C LEU A 353 2.96 1.00 -18.80
N GLY A 354 3.83 0.23 -18.14
CA GLY A 354 4.50 -0.91 -18.72
C GLY A 354 3.72 -2.20 -18.46
N LYS A 355 3.20 -2.83 -19.51
CA LYS A 355 2.62 -4.18 -19.40
C LYS A 355 3.29 -5.11 -20.37
N ARG A 356 3.63 -6.30 -19.88
CA ARG A 356 3.94 -7.41 -20.76
C ARG A 356 2.63 -7.88 -21.36
N VAL A 357 2.59 -7.97 -22.68
CA VAL A 357 1.43 -8.38 -23.43
C VAL A 357 1.68 -9.75 -24.05
N ASP A 358 0.67 -10.61 -23.96
CA ASP A 358 0.66 -11.89 -24.67
C ASP A 358 0.49 -11.64 -26.17
N TYR A 359 0.69 -12.68 -26.99
CA TYR A 359 0.67 -12.58 -28.47
C TYR A 359 1.69 -11.58 -29.02
N SER A 360 2.87 -11.53 -28.40
CA SER A 360 4.02 -10.75 -28.86
C SER A 360 5.22 -11.65 -29.13
N ALA A 361 6.04 -11.28 -30.11
CA ALA A 361 7.27 -11.99 -30.45
C ALA A 361 8.38 -11.00 -30.81
N ARG A 362 9.64 -11.47 -30.77
CA ARG A 362 10.82 -10.70 -31.14
C ARG A 362 11.74 -11.57 -32.00
N SER A 363 12.25 -11.02 -33.10
CA SER A 363 13.33 -11.62 -33.89
C SER A 363 14.21 -10.54 -34.53
N VAL A 364 15.30 -10.98 -35.15
CA VAL A 364 16.20 -10.17 -35.97
C VAL A 364 15.49 -9.75 -37.25
N ILE A 365 15.74 -8.52 -37.70
CA ILE A 365 15.21 -7.98 -38.96
C ILE A 365 16.23 -8.16 -40.09
N VAL A 366 15.74 -8.54 -41.26
CA VAL A 366 16.50 -8.68 -42.51
C VAL A 366 15.76 -7.94 -43.62
N VAL A 367 16.47 -7.51 -44.65
CA VAL A 367 15.89 -6.80 -45.79
C VAL A 367 15.07 -7.79 -46.65
N GLY A 368 13.84 -7.42 -46.98
CA GLY A 368 12.96 -8.15 -47.90
C GLY A 368 12.60 -7.29 -49.12
N PRO A 369 13.48 -7.22 -50.14
CA PRO A 369 13.31 -6.29 -51.26
C PRO A 369 12.11 -6.62 -52.16
N GLU A 370 11.62 -7.85 -52.13
CA GLU A 370 10.47 -8.32 -52.93
C GLU A 370 9.11 -8.02 -52.27
N LEU A 371 9.10 -7.56 -51.02
CA LEU A 371 7.88 -7.24 -50.29
C LEU A 371 7.29 -5.92 -50.80
N LYS A 372 5.98 -5.74 -50.68
CA LYS A 372 5.33 -4.44 -50.89
C LYS A 372 5.48 -3.57 -49.63
N MET A 373 5.33 -2.25 -49.76
CA MET A 373 5.44 -1.30 -48.64
C MET A 373 4.53 -1.63 -47.44
N HIS A 374 3.38 -2.25 -47.68
CA HIS A 374 2.42 -2.63 -46.64
C HIS A 374 2.61 -4.08 -46.14
N GLU A 375 3.61 -4.81 -46.63
CA GLU A 375 3.83 -6.22 -46.31
C GLU A 375 5.06 -6.41 -45.43
N CYS A 376 5.04 -7.45 -44.60
CA CYS A 376 6.22 -7.90 -43.87
C CYS A 376 6.35 -9.42 -43.94
N GLY A 377 7.58 -9.94 -43.99
CA GLY A 377 7.82 -11.38 -43.92
C GLY A 377 7.85 -11.85 -42.47
N LEU A 378 6.96 -12.76 -42.11
CA LEU A 378 6.85 -13.36 -40.77
C LEU A 378 7.26 -14.85 -40.82
N PRO A 379 8.23 -15.28 -39.99
CA PRO A 379 8.65 -16.68 -39.92
C PRO A 379 7.48 -17.62 -39.59
N LYS A 380 7.36 -18.74 -40.33
CA LYS A 380 6.32 -19.77 -40.12
C LYS A 380 6.19 -20.21 -38.65
N ASN A 381 7.30 -20.52 -37.99
CA ASN A 381 7.31 -20.95 -36.59
C ASN A 381 6.80 -19.87 -35.62
N MET A 382 7.11 -18.61 -35.89
CA MET A 382 6.65 -17.48 -35.07
C MET A 382 5.16 -17.25 -35.29
N ALA A 383 4.71 -17.29 -36.54
CA ALA A 383 3.31 -17.16 -36.91
C ALA A 383 2.45 -18.27 -36.27
N ALA A 384 2.93 -19.52 -36.27
CA ALA A 384 2.21 -20.65 -35.66
C ALA A 384 1.94 -20.45 -34.15
N GLU A 385 2.88 -19.85 -33.41
CA GLU A 385 2.68 -19.56 -31.97
C GLU A 385 1.80 -18.32 -31.75
N LEU A 386 1.98 -17.25 -32.52
CA LEU A 386 1.16 -16.04 -32.40
C LEU A 386 -0.32 -16.30 -32.74
N TYR A 387 -0.57 -17.09 -33.79
CA TYR A 387 -1.92 -17.38 -34.29
C TYR A 387 -2.52 -18.67 -33.74
N LYS A 388 -1.87 -19.33 -32.78
CA LYS A 388 -2.28 -20.59 -32.16
C LYS A 388 -3.78 -20.69 -31.82
N PRO A 389 -4.42 -19.73 -31.13
CA PRO A 389 -5.85 -19.83 -30.82
C PRO A 389 -6.75 -19.78 -32.07
N PHE A 390 -6.36 -19.00 -33.09
CA PHE A 390 -7.12 -18.88 -34.34
C PHE A 390 -7.04 -20.16 -35.16
N VAL A 391 -5.86 -20.79 -35.22
CA VAL A 391 -5.66 -22.07 -35.90
C VAL A 391 -6.46 -23.17 -35.20
N ILE A 392 -6.42 -23.25 -33.87
CA ILE A 392 -7.22 -24.22 -33.09
C ILE A 392 -8.72 -24.08 -33.39
N ARG A 393 -9.22 -22.83 -33.44
CA ARG A 393 -10.61 -22.55 -33.77
C ARG A 393 -10.96 -23.04 -35.19
N LYS A 394 -10.10 -22.77 -36.19
CA LYS A 394 -10.33 -23.20 -37.57
C LYS A 394 -10.26 -24.71 -37.76
N LEU A 395 -9.40 -25.41 -37.02
CA LEU A 395 -9.35 -26.88 -37.02
C LEU A 395 -10.64 -27.51 -36.50
N LEU A 396 -11.28 -26.90 -35.49
CA LEU A 396 -12.58 -27.33 -34.97
C LEU A 396 -13.72 -27.01 -35.95
N GLU A 397 -13.74 -25.80 -36.54
CA GLU A 397 -14.76 -25.38 -37.51
C GLU A 397 -14.77 -26.27 -38.77
N ARG A 398 -13.59 -26.73 -39.22
CA ARG A 398 -13.46 -27.64 -40.37
C ARG A 398 -13.71 -29.12 -40.03
N GLY A 399 -13.99 -29.45 -38.77
CA GLY A 399 -14.25 -30.83 -38.34
C GLY A 399 -13.04 -31.78 -38.34
N ILE A 400 -11.82 -31.25 -38.54
CA ILE A 400 -10.57 -32.04 -38.57
C ILE A 400 -10.29 -32.64 -37.18
N VAL A 401 -10.67 -31.93 -36.12
CA VAL A 401 -10.55 -32.36 -34.73
C VAL A 401 -11.83 -32.10 -33.98
N LYS A 402 -12.16 -32.98 -33.04
CA LYS A 402 -13.35 -32.85 -32.17
C LYS A 402 -13.07 -32.13 -30.86
N THR A 403 -11.81 -32.08 -30.41
CA THR A 403 -11.45 -31.49 -29.10
C THR A 403 -10.30 -30.50 -29.19
N VAL A 404 -10.31 -29.50 -28.32
CA VAL A 404 -9.25 -28.47 -28.20
C VAL A 404 -7.89 -29.11 -27.86
N LYS A 405 -7.87 -30.17 -27.05
CA LYS A 405 -6.62 -30.87 -26.67
C LYS A 405 -5.98 -31.56 -27.86
N SER A 406 -6.77 -32.24 -28.70
CA SER A 406 -6.28 -32.85 -29.93
C SER A 406 -5.79 -31.79 -30.92
N ALA A 407 -6.54 -30.69 -31.09
CA ALA A 407 -6.14 -29.56 -31.91
C ALA A 407 -4.78 -28.99 -31.47
N LYS A 408 -4.59 -28.80 -30.16
CA LYS A 408 -3.33 -28.32 -29.60
C LYS A 408 -2.16 -29.24 -29.93
N LYS A 409 -2.34 -30.57 -29.81
CA LYS A 409 -1.29 -31.54 -30.16
C LYS A 409 -0.90 -31.47 -31.64
N ILE A 410 -1.87 -31.31 -32.55
CA ILE A 410 -1.62 -31.17 -34.00
C ILE A 410 -0.82 -29.89 -34.28
N VAL A 411 -1.19 -28.78 -33.65
CA VAL A 411 -0.47 -27.50 -33.80
C VAL A 411 0.93 -27.58 -33.21
N ASP A 412 1.11 -28.19 -32.03
CA ASP A 412 2.42 -28.37 -31.39
C ASP A 412 3.35 -29.29 -32.22
N ARG A 413 2.77 -30.28 -32.92
CA ARG A 413 3.48 -31.17 -33.86
C ARG A 413 3.75 -30.55 -35.23
N LYS A 414 3.16 -29.39 -35.53
CA LYS A 414 3.32 -28.65 -36.80
C LYS A 414 3.00 -29.50 -38.03
N GLU A 415 1.89 -30.23 -37.99
CA GLU A 415 1.43 -31.03 -39.12
C GLU A 415 1.15 -30.15 -40.36
N PRO A 416 1.30 -30.67 -41.59
CA PRO A 416 1.18 -29.88 -42.82
C PRO A 416 -0.11 -29.06 -42.93
N VAL A 417 -1.23 -29.62 -42.48
CA VAL A 417 -2.57 -28.99 -42.49
C VAL A 417 -2.60 -27.66 -41.72
N VAL A 418 -1.71 -27.50 -40.72
CA VAL A 418 -1.58 -26.26 -39.93
C VAL A 418 -1.13 -25.10 -40.80
N TRP A 419 -0.21 -25.34 -41.75
CA TRP A 419 0.37 -24.29 -42.60
C TRP A 419 -0.65 -23.71 -43.57
N ASP A 420 -1.49 -24.56 -44.18
CA ASP A 420 -2.54 -24.12 -45.10
C ASP A 420 -3.59 -23.26 -44.38
N ILE A 421 -3.96 -23.67 -43.16
CA ILE A 421 -4.88 -22.91 -42.31
C ILE A 421 -4.23 -21.60 -41.88
N LEU A 422 -2.95 -21.62 -41.52
CA LEU A 422 -2.23 -20.44 -41.08
C LEU A 422 -2.14 -19.39 -42.20
N GLU A 423 -1.86 -19.80 -43.44
CA GLU A 423 -1.85 -18.87 -44.58
C GLU A 423 -3.20 -18.17 -44.77
N TYR A 424 -4.27 -18.96 -44.66
CA TYR A 424 -5.63 -18.42 -44.78
C TYR A 424 -5.97 -17.47 -43.62
N VAL A 425 -5.59 -17.81 -42.38
CA VAL A 425 -5.84 -16.99 -41.19
C VAL A 425 -5.04 -15.68 -41.21
N MET A 426 -3.84 -15.69 -41.77
CA MET A 426 -2.99 -14.51 -41.85
C MET A 426 -3.50 -13.49 -42.88
N LYS A 427 -4.19 -13.93 -43.93
CA LYS A 427 -4.76 -13.03 -44.96
C LYS A 427 -5.81 -12.10 -44.33
N GLY A 428 -5.58 -10.79 -44.42
CA GLY A 428 -6.46 -9.76 -43.87
C GLY A 428 -6.29 -9.53 -42.35
N HIS A 429 -5.29 -10.14 -41.72
CA HIS A 429 -4.99 -9.94 -40.30
C HIS A 429 -3.65 -9.21 -40.11
N PRO A 430 -3.64 -7.87 -39.99
CA PRO A 430 -2.39 -7.12 -39.89
C PRO A 430 -1.68 -7.38 -38.56
N VAL A 431 -0.35 -7.23 -38.58
CA VAL A 431 0.52 -7.30 -37.40
C VAL A 431 1.18 -5.94 -37.16
N LEU A 432 1.42 -5.61 -35.90
CA LEU A 432 2.16 -4.40 -35.51
C LEU A 432 3.64 -4.74 -35.33
N LEU A 433 4.51 -4.06 -36.06
CA LEU A 433 5.96 -4.11 -35.85
C LEU A 433 6.40 -2.87 -35.08
N ASN A 434 7.30 -3.07 -34.11
CA ASN A 434 7.87 -2.01 -33.29
C ASN A 434 9.39 -2.19 -33.14
N ARG A 435 10.15 -1.09 -33.20
CA ARG A 435 11.59 -1.07 -32.94
C ARG A 435 11.89 -0.26 -31.68
N ALA A 436 12.64 -0.86 -30.75
CA ALA A 436 13.16 -0.15 -29.59
C ALA A 436 14.49 0.56 -29.95
N PRO A 437 14.70 1.83 -29.54
CA PRO A 437 13.78 2.70 -28.80
C PRO A 437 12.71 3.36 -29.70
N THR A 438 11.47 3.44 -29.21
CA THR A 438 10.36 4.10 -29.92
C THR A 438 10.36 5.60 -29.61
N LEU A 439 10.90 6.43 -30.52
CA LEU A 439 11.03 7.89 -30.30
C LEU A 439 9.78 8.67 -30.72
N HIS A 440 9.08 8.21 -31.77
CA HIS A 440 7.91 8.86 -32.34
C HIS A 440 6.88 7.82 -32.80
N ARG A 441 5.65 8.26 -33.12
CA ARG A 441 4.55 7.37 -33.53
C ARG A 441 4.88 6.44 -34.71
N LEU A 442 5.75 6.86 -35.64
CA LEU A 442 6.15 6.06 -36.80
C LEU A 442 7.04 4.85 -36.45
N GLY A 443 7.48 4.72 -35.19
CA GLY A 443 8.22 3.54 -34.73
C GLY A 443 7.33 2.30 -34.55
N ILE A 444 6.01 2.46 -34.61
CA ILE A 444 5.03 1.38 -34.60
C ILE A 444 4.22 1.48 -35.89
N GLN A 445 4.24 0.44 -36.70
CA GLN A 445 3.55 0.40 -37.99
C GLN A 445 2.85 -0.95 -38.17
N ALA A 446 1.74 -0.93 -38.91
CA ALA A 446 0.96 -2.12 -39.23
C ALA A 446 1.36 -2.64 -40.60
N PHE A 447 1.56 -3.95 -40.71
CA PHE A 447 1.90 -4.63 -41.96
C PHE A 447 1.04 -5.89 -42.14
N GLN A 448 0.76 -6.23 -43.39
CA GLN A 448 0.15 -7.50 -43.76
C GLN A 448 1.23 -8.59 -43.74
N PRO A 449 1.12 -9.62 -42.88
CA PRO A 449 2.16 -10.61 -42.78
C PRO A 449 2.09 -11.62 -43.94
N LYS A 450 3.24 -11.91 -44.54
CA LYS A 450 3.47 -13.02 -45.47
C LYS A 450 4.31 -14.09 -44.79
N MET A 451 3.93 -15.35 -44.92
CA MET A 451 4.72 -16.44 -44.36
C MET A 451 6.02 -16.60 -45.14
N ILE A 452 7.14 -16.62 -44.41
CA ILE A 452 8.47 -16.87 -44.95
C ILE A 452 9.14 -18.02 -44.22
N GLU A 453 10.10 -18.65 -44.90
CA GLU A 453 11.00 -19.62 -44.29
C GLU A 453 12.07 -18.91 -43.43
N GLY A 454 12.65 -19.66 -42.50
CA GLY A 454 13.71 -19.17 -41.61
C GLY A 454 13.21 -18.63 -40.26
N LYS A 455 14.01 -17.76 -39.64
CA LYS A 455 13.77 -17.24 -38.27
C LYS A 455 13.73 -15.72 -38.19
N ALA A 456 14.19 -15.00 -39.20
CA ALA A 456 14.26 -13.54 -39.21
C ALA A 456 13.00 -12.91 -39.81
N ILE A 457 12.62 -11.73 -39.32
CA ILE A 457 11.51 -10.94 -39.88
C ILE A 457 12.06 -10.17 -41.08
N GLN A 458 11.37 -10.23 -42.22
CA GLN A 458 11.74 -9.41 -43.38
C GLN A 458 10.93 -8.12 -43.40
N LEU A 459 11.61 -7.00 -43.61
CA LEU A 459 11.00 -5.67 -43.77
C LEU A 459 11.33 -5.10 -45.14
N HIS A 460 10.39 -4.35 -45.72
CA HIS A 460 10.66 -3.52 -46.89
C HIS A 460 11.79 -2.51 -46.57
N PRO A 461 12.74 -2.26 -47.49
CA PRO A 461 13.77 -1.23 -47.36
C PRO A 461 13.26 0.16 -47.00
#